data_AF-A0A512C5L9-F1
#
_entry.id   AF-A0A512C5L9-F1
#
_cell.length_a   1.000
_cell.length_b   1.000
_cell.length_c   1.000
_cell.angle_alpha   90.00
_cell.angle_beta   90.00
_cell.angle_gamma   90.00
#
_symmetry.space_group_name_H-M   'P 1'
#
loop_
_entity.id
_entity.type
_entity.pdbx_description
1 polymer ?
#
loop_
_entity_poly.entity_id
_entity_poly.type
_entity_poly.pdbx_seq_one_letter_code
_entity_poly.pdbx_strand_id
1 'polypeptide(L)'
;MSTETEEPRDAREAGARYGLGLAEELLPRILKAENEDVIMGYIKEMAQEIEQHARELAERGLGYELAGLWMKAAGKAATARLDALVDQVQRSNH
;
A
#
# COMPACT_ATOMS: atom_id res chain seq x y z
N MET A 1 -9.23 2.98 28.79
CA MET A 1 -9.33 3.26 27.34
C MET A 1 -7.98 3.81 26.92
N SER A 2 -7.17 2.99 26.25
CA SER A 2 -5.80 3.38 25.88
C SER A 2 -5.88 4.37 24.73
N THR A 3 -5.58 5.63 25.04
CA THR A 3 -5.42 6.73 24.10
C THR A 3 -4.18 6.46 23.25
N GLU A 4 -4.35 5.84 22.09
CA GLU A 4 -3.38 6.14 21.04
C GLU A 4 -3.44 7.65 20.79
N THR A 5 -2.29 8.31 20.83
CA THR A 5 -2.17 9.71 20.42
C THR A 5 -2.71 9.87 19.00
N GLU A 6 -3.27 11.03 18.68
CA GLU A 6 -3.90 11.26 17.36
C GLU A 6 -2.88 11.08 16.22
N GLU A 7 -1.61 11.42 16.44
CA GLU A 7 -0.56 11.35 15.41
C GLU A 7 -0.26 9.91 14.91
N PRO A 8 -0.05 8.87 15.75
CA PRO A 8 0.01 7.48 15.30
C PRO A 8 -1.22 7.00 14.55
N ARG A 9 -2.41 7.46 14.92
CA ARG A 9 -3.64 7.09 14.21
C ARG A 9 -3.67 7.73 12.83
N ASP A 10 -3.41 9.03 12.76
CA ASP A 10 -3.40 9.80 11.52
C ASP A 10 -2.34 9.29 10.55
N ALA A 11 -1.15 8.95 11.05
CA ALA A 11 -0.08 8.33 10.25
C ALA A 11 -0.54 7.00 9.63
N ARG A 12 -1.19 6.13 10.40
CA ARG A 12 -1.72 4.87 9.86
C ARG A 12 -2.85 5.08 8.86
N GLU A 13 -3.77 6.01 9.14
CA GLU A 13 -4.90 6.28 8.25
C GLU A 13 -4.43 6.91 6.93
N ALA A 14 -3.51 7.86 6.98
CA ALA A 14 -2.87 8.43 5.80
C ALA A 14 -2.11 7.37 4.99
N GLY A 15 -1.35 6.50 5.67
CA GLY A 15 -0.64 5.40 5.03
C GLY A 15 -1.61 4.45 4.33
N ALA A 16 -2.65 3.99 5.03
CA ALA A 16 -3.65 3.10 4.47
C ALA A 16 -4.33 3.70 3.22
N ARG A 17 -4.70 4.98 3.25
CA ARG A 17 -5.28 5.68 2.09
C ARG A 17 -4.34 5.72 0.90
N TYR A 18 -3.05 6.01 1.14
CA TYR A 18 -2.03 5.99 0.09
C TYR A 18 -1.90 4.60 -0.55
N GLY A 19 -1.76 3.56 0.28
CA GLY A 19 -1.63 2.18 -0.20
C GLY A 19 -2.83 1.71 -1.00
N LEU A 20 -4.05 2.08 -0.59
CA LEU A 20 -5.27 1.80 -1.36
C LEU A 20 -5.21 2.45 -2.75
N GLY A 21 -4.90 3.74 -2.82
CA GLY A 21 -4.82 4.47 -4.09
C GLY A 21 -3.79 3.83 -5.04
N LEU A 22 -2.61 3.50 -4.51
CA LEU A 22 -1.54 2.89 -5.30
C LEU A 22 -1.93 1.51 -5.85
N ALA A 23 -2.61 0.69 -5.06
CA ALA A 23 -3.12 -0.60 -5.52
C ALA A 23 -4.18 -0.44 -6.62
N GLU A 24 -5.03 0.57 -6.53
CA GLU A 24 -6.04 0.87 -7.56
C GLU A 24 -5.42 1.36 -8.87
N GLU A 25 -4.36 2.15 -8.81
CA GLU A 25 -3.58 2.57 -9.97
C GLU A 25 -2.82 1.40 -10.63
N LEU A 26 -2.34 0.45 -9.82
CA LEU A 26 -1.59 -0.72 -10.27
C LEU A 26 -2.49 -1.78 -10.94
N LEU A 27 -3.74 -1.89 -10.49
CA LEU A 27 -4.67 -2.94 -10.91
C LEU A 27 -4.80 -3.07 -12.45
N PRO A 28 -5.04 -2.00 -13.24
CA PRO A 28 -5.15 -2.13 -14.68
C PRO A 28 -3.90 -2.70 -15.36
N ARG A 29 -2.72 -2.53 -14.74
CA ARG A 29 -1.45 -3.10 -15.22
C ARG A 29 -1.35 -4.58 -14.87
N ILE A 30 -1.73 -4.96 -13.65
CA ILE A 30 -1.79 -6.36 -13.20
C ILE A 30 -2.77 -7.17 -14.06
N LEU A 31 -3.95 -6.62 -14.39
CA LEU A 31 -4.94 -7.32 -15.24
C LEU A 31 -4.46 -7.55 -16.68
N LYS A 32 -3.51 -6.74 -17.16
CA LYS A 32 -2.91 -6.85 -18.49
C LYS A 32 -1.59 -7.60 -18.49
N ALA A 33 -1.08 -7.97 -17.31
CA ALA A 33 0.19 -8.66 -17.20
C ALA A 33 0.07 -10.05 -17.84
N GLU A 34 1.04 -10.39 -18.68
CA GLU A 34 1.02 -11.63 -19.46
C GLU A 34 1.43 -12.86 -18.62
N ASN A 35 2.10 -12.64 -17.49
CA ASN A 35 2.59 -13.69 -16.60
C ASN A 35 2.80 -13.20 -15.16
N GLU A 36 3.03 -14.16 -14.26
CA GLU A 36 3.24 -13.93 -12.83
C GLU A 36 4.51 -13.12 -12.52
N ASP A 37 5.59 -13.28 -13.27
CA ASP A 37 6.84 -12.53 -13.05
C ASP A 37 6.63 -11.01 -13.24
N VAL A 38 5.83 -10.62 -14.24
CA VAL A 38 5.47 -9.22 -14.48
C VAL A 38 4.60 -8.68 -13.34
N ILE A 39 3.64 -9.48 -12.84
CA ILE A 39 2.81 -9.12 -11.68
C ILE A 39 3.69 -8.89 -10.44
N MET A 40 4.62 -9.81 -10.18
CA MET A 40 5.56 -9.69 -9.06
C MET A 40 6.50 -8.49 -9.21
N GLY A 41 6.88 -8.13 -10.44
CA GLY A 41 7.61 -6.90 -10.75
C GLY A 41 6.83 -5.65 -10.30
N TYR A 42 5.56 -5.55 -10.67
CA TYR A 42 4.68 -4.45 -10.27
C TYR A 42 4.47 -4.36 -8.75
N ILE A 43 4.29 -5.50 -8.08
CA ILE A 43 4.15 -5.55 -6.61
C ILE A 43 5.44 -5.06 -5.93
N LYS A 44 6.61 -5.42 -6.47
CA LYS A 44 7.90 -4.97 -5.95
C LYS A 44 8.09 -3.47 -6.14
N GLU A 45 7.77 -2.94 -7.31
CA GLU A 45 7.81 -1.49 -7.59
C GLU A 45 6.91 -0.72 -6.62
N MET A 46 5.68 -1.20 -6.41
CA MET A 46 4.75 -0.64 -5.44
C MET A 46 5.32 -0.61 -4.02
N ALA A 47 5.94 -1.71 -3.56
CA ALA A 47 6.55 -1.77 -2.25
C ALA A 47 7.73 -0.78 -2.10
N GLN A 48 8.54 -0.65 -3.15
CA GLN A 48 9.65 0.32 -3.19
C GLN A 48 9.15 1.77 -3.16
N GLU A 49 8.04 2.06 -3.84
CA GLU A 49 7.44 3.39 -3.83
C GLU A 49 6.91 3.76 -2.44
N ILE A 50 6.21 2.84 -1.77
CA ILE A 50 5.74 3.03 -0.39
C ILE A 50 6.92 3.28 0.55
N GLU A 51 8.00 2.50 0.42
CA GLU A 51 9.20 2.68 1.24
C GLU A 51 9.88 4.04 0.99
N GLN A 52 10.03 4.43 -0.28
CA GLN A 52 10.63 5.70 -0.66
C GLN A 52 9.79 6.88 -0.13
N HIS A 53 8.47 6.83 -0.28
CA HIS A 53 7.58 7.88 0.20
C HIS A 53 7.59 7.98 1.73
N ALA A 54 7.66 6.85 2.44
CA ALA A 54 7.79 6.85 3.90
C ALA A 54 9.09 7.52 4.36
N ARG A 55 10.21 7.28 3.67
CA ARG A 55 11.50 7.94 3.96
C ARG A 55 11.41 9.45 3.73
N GLU A 56 10.83 9.88 2.61
CA GLU A 56 10.63 11.30 2.32
C GLU A 56 9.76 11.98 3.38
N LEU A 57 8.69 11.31 3.85
CA LEU A 57 7.85 11.82 4.94
C LEU A 57 8.64 11.94 6.25
N ALA A 58 9.49 10.95 6.57
CA ALA A 58 10.35 11.00 7.76
C ALA A 58 11.30 12.22 7.70
N GLU A 59 11.95 12.44 6.56
CA GLU A 59 12.87 13.56 6.32
C GLU A 59 12.17 14.92 6.34
N ARG A 60 10.89 14.98 5.94
CA ARG A 60 10.07 16.20 5.93
C ARG A 60 9.41 16.54 7.27
N GLY A 61 9.75 15.83 8.33
CA GLY A 61 9.37 16.18 9.70
C GLY A 61 8.27 15.32 10.32
N LEU A 62 7.79 14.27 9.65
CA LEU A 62 6.91 13.29 10.27
C LEU A 62 7.65 12.45 11.33
N GLY A 63 8.97 12.29 11.18
CA GLY A 63 9.79 11.47 12.06
C GLY A 63 9.73 9.97 11.73
N TYR A 64 10.80 9.25 12.03
CA TYR A 64 10.97 7.85 11.63
C TYR A 64 9.94 6.89 12.21
N GLU A 65 9.47 7.13 13.44
CA GLU A 65 8.48 6.26 14.09
C GLU A 65 7.12 6.32 13.38
N LEU A 66 6.59 7.53 13.18
CA LEU A 66 5.32 7.74 12.50
C LEU A 66 5.40 7.36 11.02
N ALA A 67 6.52 7.64 10.34
CA ALA A 67 6.76 7.17 8.98
C ALA A 67 6.77 5.63 8.89
N GLY A 68 7.32 4.94 9.88
CA GLY A 68 7.27 3.47 9.96
C GLY A 68 5.84 2.93 10.12
N LEU A 69 5.01 3.59 10.95
CA LEU A 69 3.60 3.26 11.09
C LEU A 69 2.82 3.51 9.78
N TRP A 70 3.09 4.64 9.13
CA TRP A 70 2.52 5.00 7.84
C TRP A 70 2.87 3.95 6.77
N MET A 71 4.15 3.58 6.65
CA MET A 71 4.66 2.60 5.68
C MET A 71 3.98 1.24 5.85
N LYS A 72 3.90 0.77 7.11
CA LYS A 72 3.27 -0.51 7.43
C LYS A 72 1.78 -0.52 7.09
N ALA A 73 1.08 0.59 7.36
CA ALA A 73 -0.33 0.72 7.05
C ALA A 73 -0.58 0.78 5.54
N ALA A 74 0.26 1.52 4.81
CA ALA A 74 0.21 1.61 3.34
C ALA A 74 0.43 0.23 2.70
N GLY A 75 1.50 -0.47 3.06
CA GLY A 75 1.79 -1.81 2.52
C GLY A 75 0.66 -2.80 2.80
N LYS A 76 0.14 -2.82 4.04
CA LYS A 76 -0.98 -3.70 4.42
C LYS A 76 -2.24 -3.41 3.60
N ALA A 77 -2.59 -2.14 3.42
CA ALA A 77 -3.79 -1.75 2.70
C ALA A 77 -3.67 -2.03 1.20
N ALA A 78 -2.50 -1.76 0.62
CA ALA A 78 -2.21 -2.04 -0.79
C ALA A 78 -2.32 -3.55 -1.09
N THR A 79 -1.64 -4.40 -0.30
CA THR A 79 -1.69 -5.86 -0.47
C THR A 79 -3.11 -6.39 -0.33
N ALA A 80 -3.83 -6.00 0.74
CA ALA A 80 -5.20 -6.46 0.96
C ALA A 80 -6.14 -6.07 -0.20
N ARG A 81 -5.92 -4.90 -0.80
CA ARG A 81 -6.71 -4.45 -1.96
C ARG A 81 -6.41 -5.28 -3.20
N LEU A 82 -5.13 -5.56 -3.47
CA LEU A 82 -4.73 -6.41 -4.60
C LEU A 82 -5.27 -7.84 -4.45
N ASP A 83 -5.18 -8.42 -3.25
CA ASP A 83 -5.73 -9.77 -2.97
C ASP A 83 -7.25 -9.82 -3.25
N ALA A 84 -8.00 -8.83 -2.75
CA ALA A 84 -9.44 -8.75 -2.98
C ALA A 84 -9.80 -8.58 -4.46
N LEU A 85 -8.94 -7.91 -5.24
CA LEU A 85 -9.13 -7.72 -6.68
C LEU A 85 -8.87 -9.00 -7.46
N VAL A 86 -7.83 -9.75 -7.09
CA VAL A 86 -7.54 -11.07 -7.67
C VAL A 86 -8.72 -12.02 -7.44
N ASP A 87 -9.23 -12.08 -6.21
CA ASP A 87 -10.41 -12.88 -5.86
C ASP A 87 -11.65 -12.49 -6.69
N GLN A 88 -11.86 -11.19 -6.92
CA GLN A 88 -12.99 -10.70 -7.70
C GLN A 88 -12.91 -11.09 -9.18
N VAL A 89 -11.71 -11.04 -9.77
CA VAL A 89 -11.47 -11.42 -11.16
C VAL A 89 -11.69 -12.92 -11.35
N GLN A 90 -11.18 -13.75 -10.43
CA GLN A 90 -11.39 -15.20 -10.47
C GLN A 90 -12.88 -15.56 -10.42
N ARG A 91 -13.65 -14.89 -9.56
CA ARG A 91 -15.12 -15.11 -9.45
C ARG A 91 -15.91 -14.64 -10.67
N SER A 92 -15.40 -13.67 -11.43
CA SER A 92 -16.08 -13.12 -12.61
C SER A 92 -15.86 -13.96 -13.88
N ASN A 93 -14.86 -14.84 -13.87
CA ASN A 93 -14.52 -15.74 -14.98
C ASN A 93 -15.11 -17.16 -14.83
N HIS A 94 -15.92 -17.40 -13.79
CA HIS A 94 -16.64 -18.65 -13.51
C HIS A 94 -18.14 -18.49 -13.71
#